data_AF-A0AAD4C7Q3-F1
#
_entry.id   AF-A0AAD4C7Q3-F1
#
_cell.length_a   1.000
_cell.length_b   1.000
_cell.length_c   1.000
_cell.angle_alpha   90.00
_cell.angle_beta   90.00
_cell.angle_gamma   90.00
#
_symmetry.space_group_name_H-M   'P 1'
#
loop_
_entity.id
_entity.type
_entity.pdbx_description
1 polymer ?
#
loop_
_entity_poly.entity_id
_entity_poly.type
_entity_poly.pdbx_seq_one_letter_code
_entity_poly.pdbx_strand_id
1 'polypeptide(L)'
;MSTIVNIKTIPQPHGFTLNERTFTLRFHGDTFAQDIPEYIPVRIFAQVDDKWAGLFPVVHTTPGERLVRNEPLTAAKFPFLPLPQGFQPSSAHEWQQLVKNIERDLLADPHLSNTDPECYVLMRDLFWMAFVAAFPPFPYGTNWPRWNTCISMDGDFISRWALKDANVFCHDDSPDAHGAVREWVWEQFSTTVEEMLSIPVTH
;
A
#
# COMPACT_ATOMS: atom_id res chain seq x y z
N MET A 1 5.08 27.78 15.66
CA MET A 1 4.03 27.36 14.69
C MET A 1 3.12 26.35 15.37
N SER A 2 1.79 26.44 15.20
CA SER A 2 0.85 25.49 15.78
C SER A 2 0.12 24.71 14.69
N THR A 3 0.22 23.38 14.72
CA THR A 3 -0.51 22.50 13.82
C THR A 3 -1.48 21.67 14.65
N ILE A 4 -2.76 21.73 14.29
CA ILE A 4 -3.79 20.94 14.97
C ILE A 4 -3.87 19.58 14.26
N VAL A 5 -3.63 18.49 15.00
CA VAL A 5 -3.79 17.13 14.49
C VAL A 5 -5.00 16.53 15.18
N ASN A 6 -6.14 16.53 14.48
CA ASN A 6 -7.37 15.95 15.00
C ASN A 6 -7.33 14.43 14.86
N ILE A 7 -7.16 13.71 15.96
CA ILE A 7 -7.29 12.25 15.98
C ILE A 7 -8.74 11.93 16.33
N LYS A 8 -9.50 11.48 15.34
CA LYS A 8 -10.87 11.00 15.54
C LYS A 8 -10.89 9.49 15.68
N THR A 9 -11.58 9.03 16.70
CA THR A 9 -11.82 7.60 16.92
C THR A 9 -13.13 7.24 16.23
N ILE A 10 -13.07 6.33 15.26
CA ILE A 10 -14.25 5.90 14.52
C ILE A 10 -14.84 4.69 15.27
N PRO A 11 -16.11 4.71 15.69
CA PRO A 11 -16.75 3.55 16.29
C PRO A 11 -16.80 2.43 15.27
N GLN A 12 -16.24 1.26 15.59
CA GLN A 12 -16.40 0.07 14.78
C GLN A 12 -17.34 -0.92 15.46
N PRO A 13 -18.22 -1.60 14.71
CA PRO A 13 -18.95 -2.75 15.24
C PRO A 13 -17.91 -3.78 15.64
N HIS A 14 -17.84 -4.12 16.93
CA HIS A 14 -16.85 -5.00 17.57
C HIS A 14 -15.51 -4.35 18.01
N GLY A 15 -15.34 -3.04 17.88
CA GLY A 15 -14.18 -2.31 18.43
C GLY A 15 -14.44 -1.67 19.79
N PHE A 16 -13.38 -1.24 20.50
CA PHE A 16 -13.50 -0.37 21.66
C PHE A 16 -13.50 1.11 21.24
N THR A 17 -14.54 1.83 21.61
CA THR A 17 -14.65 3.26 21.38
C THR A 17 -13.78 4.01 22.38
N LEU A 18 -12.65 4.54 21.92
CA LEU A 18 -11.94 5.58 22.66
C LEU A 18 -12.75 6.88 22.55
N ASN A 19 -12.86 7.63 23.66
CA ASN A 19 -13.47 8.97 23.62
C ASN A 19 -12.72 9.84 22.61
N GLU A 20 -13.45 10.64 21.82
CA GLU A 20 -12.83 11.61 20.91
C GLU A 20 -11.90 12.52 21.73
N ARG A 21 -10.62 12.56 21.33
CA ARG A 21 -9.60 13.40 21.96
C ARG A 21 -8.92 14.21 20.87
N THR A 22 -9.16 15.52 20.90
CA THR A 22 -8.41 16.47 20.09
C THR A 22 -7.01 16.64 20.67
N PHE A 23 -5.98 16.31 19.90
CA PHE A 23 -4.60 16.59 20.27
C PHE A 23 -4.13 17.84 19.53
N THR A 24 -3.50 18.77 20.24
CA THR A 24 -2.89 19.95 19.61
C THR A 24 -1.38 19.84 19.74
N LEU A 25 -0.67 19.80 18.62
CA LEU A 25 0.78 19.80 18.60
C LEU A 25 1.28 21.23 18.39
N ARG A 26 2.01 21.76 19.37
CA ARG A 26 2.61 23.10 19.28
C ARG A 26 4.13 22.97 19.31
N PHE A 27 4.77 23.53 18.30
CA PHE A 27 6.22 23.66 18.27
C PHE A 27 6.59 25.04 18.82
N HIS A 28 7.31 25.03 19.94
CA HIS A 28 7.88 26.21 20.57
C HIS A 28 9.39 26.21 20.33
N GLY A 29 9.93 27.31 19.80
CA GLY A 29 11.35 27.49 19.56
C GLY A 29 11.65 28.83 18.90
N ASP A 30 12.87 29.32 19.11
CA ASP A 30 13.40 30.51 18.45
C ASP A 30 14.04 30.08 17.13
N THR A 31 13.23 29.93 16.08
CA THR A 31 13.71 29.62 14.73
C THR A 31 13.40 30.78 13.78
N PHE A 32 14.36 31.11 12.92
CA PHE A 32 14.12 32.07 11.85
C PHE A 32 13.18 31.43 10.83
N ALA A 33 12.27 32.22 10.25
CA ALA A 33 11.26 31.71 9.32
C ALA A 33 11.85 31.00 8.09
N GLN A 34 13.11 31.27 7.75
CA GLN A 34 13.84 30.67 6.62
C GLN A 34 14.40 29.27 6.94
N ASP A 35 14.51 28.91 8.22
CA ASP A 35 15.06 27.63 8.67
C ASP A 35 13.97 26.59 8.99
N ILE A 36 12.69 26.96 8.83
CA ILE A 36 11.57 26.04 9.05
C ILE A 36 11.47 25.15 7.81
N PRO A 37 11.67 23.82 7.94
CA PRO A 37 11.51 22.92 6.82
C PRO A 37 10.05 22.92 6.35
N GLU A 38 9.84 22.77 5.05
CA GLU A 38 8.50 22.67 4.43
C GLU A 38 7.66 21.55 5.06
N TYR A 39 8.33 20.50 5.55
CA TYR A 39 7.72 19.37 6.24
C TYR A 39 8.41 19.11 7.58
N ILE A 40 7.62 19.10 8.66
CA ILE A 40 8.08 18.66 9.98
C ILE A 40 7.64 17.20 10.17
N PRO A 41 8.56 16.23 10.24
CA PRO A 41 8.18 14.83 10.43
C PRO A 41 7.57 14.65 11.82
N VAL A 42 6.35 14.10 11.88
CA VAL A 42 5.66 13.75 13.13
C VAL A 42 5.50 12.24 13.17
N ARG A 43 5.97 11.61 14.26
CA ARG A 43 5.78 10.18 14.51
C ARG A 43 4.74 9.98 15.60
N ILE A 44 3.70 9.21 15.31
CA ILE A 44 2.65 8.82 16.25
C ILE A 44 2.84 7.34 16.56
N PHE A 45 2.80 6.96 17.83
CA PHE A 45 2.87 5.57 18.27
C PHE A 45 1.65 5.23 19.13
N ALA A 46 1.11 4.02 18.95
CA ALA A 46 0.06 3.47 19.79
C ALA A 46 0.62 2.23 20.48
N GLN A 47 0.65 2.25 21.82
CA GLN A 47 1.05 1.10 22.61
C GLN A 47 -0.20 0.45 23.19
N VAL A 48 -0.36 -0.84 22.91
CA VAL A 48 -1.43 -1.67 23.45
C VAL A 48 -0.83 -2.52 24.55
N ASP A 49 -1.45 -2.49 25.74
CA ASP A 49 -1.04 -3.28 26.91
C ASP A 49 -1.15 -4.78 26.60
N ASP A 50 -0.25 -5.61 27.14
CA ASP A 50 -0.14 -7.05 26.87
C ASP A 50 -1.45 -7.82 27.15
N LYS A 51 -2.30 -7.31 28.06
CA LYS A 51 -3.63 -7.90 28.32
C LYS A 51 -4.59 -7.82 27.12
N TRP A 52 -4.23 -7.03 26.11
CA TRP A 52 -4.95 -6.79 24.87
C TRP A 52 -4.18 -7.35 23.66
N ALA A 53 -3.29 -8.32 23.88
CA ALA A 53 -2.55 -9.01 22.82
C ALA A 53 -3.50 -9.55 21.72
N GLY A 54 -3.23 -9.18 20.47
CA GLY A 54 -4.06 -9.50 19.30
C GLY A 54 -4.80 -8.31 18.70
N LEU A 55 -4.76 -7.13 19.35
CA LEU A 55 -5.29 -5.89 18.80
C LEU A 55 -4.20 -5.12 18.04
N PHE A 56 -4.50 -4.79 16.78
CA PHE A 56 -3.59 -4.05 15.91
C PHE A 56 -4.15 -2.65 15.67
N PRO A 57 -3.37 -1.58 15.92
CA PRO A 57 -3.82 -0.24 15.61
C PRO A 57 -3.94 -0.08 14.10
N VAL A 58 -5.11 0.35 13.64
CA VAL A 58 -5.36 0.70 12.23
C VAL A 58 -5.46 2.22 12.14
N VAL A 59 -4.61 2.82 11.32
CA VAL A 59 -4.64 4.27 11.08
C VAL A 59 -5.50 4.54 9.87
N HIS A 60 -6.68 5.13 10.09
CA HIS A 60 -7.49 5.68 9.00
C HIS A 60 -7.17 7.16 8.83
N THR A 61 -6.59 7.53 7.71
CA THR A 61 -6.50 8.95 7.32
C THR A 61 -7.82 9.34 6.67
N THR A 62 -8.69 10.05 7.39
CA THR A 62 -9.73 10.83 6.71
C THR A 62 -9.02 11.88 5.86
N PRO A 63 -9.31 11.99 4.55
CA PRO A 63 -8.71 13.03 3.73
C PRO A 63 -9.19 14.39 4.26
N GLY A 64 -8.39 14.99 5.14
CA GLY A 64 -8.41 16.44 5.30
C GLY A 64 -7.95 17.01 3.98
N GLU A 65 -8.70 17.99 3.45
CA GLU A 65 -8.48 18.69 2.18
C GLU A 65 -6.98 18.76 1.85
N ARG A 66 -6.49 17.74 1.13
CA ARG A 66 -5.18 17.81 0.51
C ARG A 66 -5.35 18.89 -0.54
N LEU A 67 -4.45 19.87 -0.53
CA LEU A 67 -4.18 20.63 -1.75
C LEU A 67 -3.61 19.60 -2.74
N VAL A 68 -4.50 18.86 -3.38
CA VAL A 68 -4.16 17.86 -4.39
C VAL A 68 -3.56 18.66 -5.53
N ARG A 69 -2.24 18.58 -5.68
CA ARG A 69 -1.62 18.94 -6.93
C ARG A 69 -2.03 17.81 -7.90
N ASN A 70 -3.20 17.99 -8.52
CA ASN A 70 -3.78 17.10 -9.54
C ASN A 70 -2.92 17.16 -10.80
N GLU A 71 -1.65 16.75 -10.72
CA GLU A 71 -0.99 16.28 -11.93
C GLU A 71 -1.52 14.87 -12.20
N PRO A 72 -2.20 14.64 -13.32
CA PRO A 72 -2.72 13.32 -13.63
C PRO A 72 -1.58 12.30 -13.62
N LEU A 73 -1.85 11.12 -13.07
CA LEU A 73 -0.94 9.99 -13.19
C LEU A 73 -0.71 9.71 -14.68
N THR A 74 0.54 9.81 -15.11
CA THR A 74 0.91 9.54 -16.50
C THR A 74 1.60 8.19 -16.60
N ALA A 75 1.31 7.46 -17.68
CA ALA A 75 1.95 6.19 -18.00
C ALA A 75 3.48 6.21 -17.92
N ALA A 76 4.09 7.36 -18.22
CA ALA A 76 5.53 7.57 -18.19
C ALA A 76 6.16 7.32 -16.80
N LYS A 77 5.38 7.41 -15.72
CA LYS A 77 5.84 7.15 -14.35
C LYS A 77 5.91 5.64 -14.02
N PHE A 78 5.39 4.78 -14.89
CA PHE A 78 5.28 3.34 -14.69
C PHE A 78 6.01 2.59 -15.82
N PRO A 79 7.36 2.55 -15.80
CA PRO A 79 8.15 2.04 -16.92
C PRO A 79 8.05 0.52 -17.14
N PHE A 80 7.46 -0.20 -16.19
CA PHE A 80 7.11 -1.62 -16.32
C PHE A 80 5.77 -1.85 -17.03
N LEU A 81 5.07 -0.78 -17.43
CA LEU A 81 3.85 -0.82 -18.24
C LEU A 81 4.06 -0.19 -19.63
N PRO A 82 3.29 -0.62 -20.66
CA PRO A 82 2.38 -1.78 -20.64
C PRO A 82 3.14 -3.09 -20.46
N LEU A 83 2.42 -4.14 -20.06
CA LEU A 83 3.03 -5.47 -19.93
C LEU A 83 3.48 -6.01 -21.30
N PRO A 84 4.49 -6.90 -21.34
CA PRO A 84 4.90 -7.55 -22.58
C PRO A 84 3.73 -8.29 -23.26
N GLN A 85 3.66 -8.28 -24.59
CA GLN A 85 2.60 -8.90 -25.39
C GLN A 85 2.42 -10.42 -25.18
N GLY A 86 3.37 -11.08 -24.50
CA GLY A 86 3.30 -12.50 -24.15
C GLY A 86 3.06 -12.80 -22.68
N PHE A 87 2.83 -11.77 -21.85
CA PHE A 87 2.66 -11.93 -20.40
C PHE A 87 1.54 -12.93 -20.12
N GLN A 88 1.85 -13.99 -19.38
CA GLN A 88 0.89 -15.04 -19.03
C GLN A 88 0.42 -14.84 -17.59
N PRO A 89 -0.83 -14.41 -17.33
CA PRO A 89 -1.33 -14.19 -15.97
C PRO A 89 -1.35 -15.45 -15.11
N SER A 90 -1.39 -16.63 -15.71
CA SER A 90 -1.30 -17.90 -14.99
C SER A 90 0.13 -18.29 -14.58
N SER A 91 1.16 -17.62 -15.13
CA SER A 91 2.56 -17.94 -14.93
C SER A 91 3.15 -17.23 -13.71
N ALA A 92 3.49 -18.00 -12.67
CA ALA A 92 4.21 -17.47 -11.51
C ALA A 92 5.53 -16.77 -11.91
N HIS A 93 6.20 -17.26 -12.96
CA HIS A 93 7.48 -16.71 -13.40
C HIS A 93 7.33 -15.30 -13.98
N GLU A 94 6.31 -15.06 -14.78
CA GLU A 94 6.00 -13.74 -15.36
C GLU A 94 5.74 -12.71 -14.25
N TRP A 95 4.92 -13.09 -13.26
CA TRP A 95 4.68 -12.27 -12.07
C TRP A 95 5.95 -11.99 -11.27
N GLN A 96 6.83 -12.98 -11.09
CA GLN A 96 8.11 -12.77 -10.40
C GLN A 96 9.02 -11.77 -11.13
N GLN A 97 9.01 -11.76 -12.47
CA GLN A 97 9.75 -10.74 -13.23
C GLN A 97 9.12 -9.36 -13.05
N LEU A 98 7.79 -9.28 -13.06
CA LEU A 98 7.07 -8.03 -12.80
C LEU A 98 7.37 -7.47 -11.41
N VAL A 99 7.36 -8.31 -10.36
CA VAL A 99 7.76 -7.93 -8.99
C VAL A 99 9.14 -7.28 -8.98
N LYS A 100 10.13 -7.89 -9.67
CA LYS A 100 11.50 -7.34 -9.73
C LYS A 100 11.56 -6.00 -10.45
N ASN A 101 10.79 -5.84 -11.52
CA ASN A 101 10.73 -4.57 -12.26
C ASN A 101 10.14 -3.47 -11.37
N ILE A 102 8.98 -3.72 -10.74
CA ILE A 102 8.33 -2.75 -9.86
C ILE A 102 9.21 -2.45 -8.64
N GLU A 103 9.84 -3.46 -8.03
CA GLU A 103 10.75 -3.27 -6.89
C GLU A 103 11.92 -2.37 -7.28
N ARG A 104 12.57 -2.62 -8.43
CA ARG A 104 13.65 -1.77 -8.93
C ARG A 104 13.21 -0.32 -9.08
N ASP A 105 12.02 -0.11 -9.63
CA ASP A 105 11.52 1.23 -9.94
C ASP A 105 11.06 1.98 -8.67
N LEU A 106 10.48 1.28 -7.67
CA LEU A 106 10.20 1.81 -6.33
C LEU A 106 11.47 2.22 -5.57
N LEU A 107 12.56 1.46 -5.73
CA LEU A 107 13.81 1.69 -5.02
C LEU A 107 14.75 2.66 -5.74
N ALA A 108 14.45 3.03 -6.99
CA ALA A 108 15.23 3.98 -7.77
C ALA A 108 15.16 5.42 -7.21
N ASP A 109 14.00 5.80 -6.64
CA ASP A 109 13.81 7.08 -5.94
C ASP A 109 13.34 6.86 -4.49
N PRO A 110 14.24 6.93 -3.50
CA PRO A 110 13.90 6.81 -2.08
C PRO A 110 12.97 7.91 -1.55
N HIS A 111 12.79 9.01 -2.29
CA HIS A 111 11.96 10.14 -1.90
C HIS A 111 10.60 10.14 -2.62
N LEU A 112 10.32 9.13 -3.45
CA LEU A 112 9.08 9.05 -4.23
C LEU A 112 7.82 9.18 -3.38
N SER A 113 7.83 8.61 -2.17
CA SER A 113 6.70 8.71 -1.23
C SER A 113 6.37 10.15 -0.81
N ASN A 114 7.33 11.07 -0.93
CA ASN A 114 7.18 12.49 -0.60
C ASN A 114 7.00 13.36 -1.84
N THR A 115 7.73 13.07 -2.92
CA THR A 115 7.73 13.86 -4.15
C THR A 115 6.50 13.59 -5.02
N ASP A 116 6.04 12.34 -5.06
CA ASP A 116 4.86 11.91 -5.81
C ASP A 116 4.10 10.80 -5.04
N PRO A 117 3.34 11.17 -4.00
CA PRO A 117 2.69 10.20 -3.13
C PRO A 117 1.63 9.36 -3.86
N GLU A 118 0.98 9.90 -4.89
CA GLU A 118 -0.03 9.16 -5.67
C GLU A 118 0.64 8.09 -6.54
N CYS A 119 1.74 8.43 -7.22
CA CYS A 119 2.54 7.46 -7.97
C CYS A 119 3.10 6.38 -7.04
N TYR A 120 3.62 6.77 -5.86
CA TYR A 120 4.14 5.82 -4.89
C TYR A 120 3.06 4.84 -4.41
N VAL A 121 1.88 5.34 -4.04
CA VAL A 121 0.76 4.50 -3.57
C VAL A 121 0.35 3.51 -4.64
N LEU A 122 0.13 3.97 -5.89
CA LEU A 122 -0.26 3.08 -6.97
C LEU A 122 0.82 2.04 -7.29
N MET A 123 2.08 2.46 -7.40
CA MET A 123 3.18 1.55 -7.72
C MET A 123 3.39 0.49 -6.63
N ARG A 124 3.20 0.87 -5.35
CA ARG A 124 3.22 -0.06 -4.22
C ARG A 124 2.04 -1.03 -4.23
N ASP A 125 0.84 -0.58 -4.60
CA ASP A 125 -0.31 -1.49 -4.73
C ASP A 125 -0.11 -2.48 -5.89
N LEU A 126 0.41 -2.02 -7.03
CA LEU A 126 0.78 -2.90 -8.15
C LEU A 126 1.89 -3.89 -7.79
N PHE A 127 2.86 -3.46 -6.96
CA PHE A 127 3.88 -4.36 -6.40
C PHE A 127 3.24 -5.49 -5.60
N TRP A 128 2.33 -5.17 -4.67
CA TRP A 128 1.70 -6.17 -3.82
C TRP A 128 0.79 -7.12 -4.60
N MET A 129 0.07 -6.62 -5.60
CA MET A 129 -0.67 -7.47 -6.55
C MET A 129 0.29 -8.46 -7.22
N ALA A 130 1.35 -7.97 -7.84
CA ALA A 130 2.32 -8.83 -8.53
C ALA A 130 2.98 -9.84 -7.58
N PHE A 131 3.27 -9.43 -6.33
CA PHE A 131 3.88 -10.28 -5.32
C PHE A 131 2.95 -11.43 -4.91
N VAL A 132 1.68 -11.15 -4.66
CA VAL A 132 0.68 -12.16 -4.32
C VAL A 132 0.46 -13.13 -5.50
N ALA A 133 0.39 -12.65 -6.73
CA ALA A 133 0.25 -13.55 -7.89
C ALA A 133 1.51 -14.42 -8.13
N ALA A 134 2.70 -13.88 -7.85
CA ALA A 134 3.94 -14.64 -7.89
C ALA A 134 3.99 -15.71 -6.79
N PHE A 135 3.46 -15.40 -5.60
CA PHE A 135 3.51 -16.24 -4.42
C PHE A 135 2.16 -16.32 -3.70
N PRO A 136 1.16 -17.04 -4.26
CA PRO A 136 -0.19 -17.10 -3.71
C PRO A 136 -0.33 -17.50 -2.23
N PRO A 137 0.55 -18.36 -1.66
CA PRO A 137 0.48 -18.68 -0.23
C PRO A 137 0.76 -17.49 0.70
N PHE A 138 1.33 -16.40 0.21
CA PHE A 138 1.62 -15.22 1.03
C PHE A 138 0.33 -14.66 1.65
N PRO A 139 0.30 -14.20 2.92
CA PRO A 139 1.40 -14.18 3.89
C PRO A 139 1.51 -15.46 4.77
N TYR A 140 0.59 -16.41 4.62
CA TYR A 140 0.40 -17.51 5.60
C TYR A 140 1.19 -18.78 5.29
N GLY A 141 1.54 -19.00 4.02
CA GLY A 141 2.38 -20.12 3.59
C GLY A 141 3.86 -19.87 3.84
N THR A 142 4.68 -20.87 3.53
CA THR A 142 6.11 -20.89 3.90
C THR A 142 7.08 -20.63 2.75
N ASN A 143 6.59 -20.58 1.50
CA ASN A 143 7.46 -20.55 0.32
C ASN A 143 7.28 -19.27 -0.51
N TRP A 144 7.77 -18.15 0.04
CA TRP A 144 7.85 -16.86 -0.63
C TRP A 144 9.15 -16.15 -0.22
N PRO A 145 9.77 -15.38 -1.12
CA PRO A 145 11.04 -14.70 -0.84
C PRO A 145 10.82 -13.50 0.08
N ARG A 146 11.84 -13.14 0.87
CA ARG A 146 11.82 -11.86 1.57
C ARG A 146 11.76 -10.72 0.54
N TRP A 147 10.76 -9.85 0.65
CA TRP A 147 10.73 -8.60 -0.11
C TRP A 147 11.61 -7.54 0.56
N ASN A 148 11.95 -6.49 -0.18
CA ASN A 148 12.70 -5.38 0.40
C ASN A 148 11.82 -4.58 1.39
N THR A 149 12.23 -4.49 2.66
CA THR A 149 11.47 -3.82 3.72
C THR A 149 11.32 -2.30 3.54
N CYS A 150 12.04 -1.69 2.59
CA CYS A 150 11.78 -0.32 2.17
C CYS A 150 10.43 -0.16 1.45
N ILE A 151 9.86 -1.26 0.94
CA ILE A 151 8.50 -1.32 0.42
C ILE A 151 7.58 -1.74 1.57
N SER A 152 6.76 -0.79 2.03
CA SER A 152 5.88 -1.04 3.17
C SER A 152 4.72 -1.95 2.79
N MET A 153 4.28 -2.78 3.75
CA MET A 153 3.10 -3.63 3.60
C MET A 153 1.82 -2.84 3.92
N ASP A 154 1.63 -1.75 3.20
CA ASP A 154 0.47 -0.89 3.31
C ASP A 154 -0.13 -0.72 1.91
N GLY A 155 -1.43 -0.47 1.83
CA GLY A 155 -2.13 -0.36 0.55
C GLY A 155 -3.52 -0.98 0.58
N ASP A 156 -4.39 -0.54 -0.30
CA ASP A 156 -5.79 -0.98 -0.33
C ASP A 156 -5.89 -2.44 -0.74
N PHE A 157 -5.03 -2.88 -1.67
CA PHE A 157 -4.94 -4.28 -2.05
C PHE A 157 -4.42 -5.17 -0.91
N ILE A 158 -3.24 -4.86 -0.37
CA ILE A 158 -2.57 -5.76 0.59
C ILE A 158 -3.31 -5.84 1.92
N SER A 159 -3.96 -4.75 2.34
CA SER A 159 -4.80 -4.74 3.54
C SER A 159 -6.01 -5.66 3.39
N ARG A 160 -6.67 -5.67 2.22
CA ARG A 160 -7.77 -6.61 1.92
C ARG A 160 -7.27 -8.04 1.79
N TRP A 161 -6.12 -8.24 1.14
CA TRP A 161 -5.50 -9.54 0.95
C TRP A 161 -5.16 -10.23 2.28
N ALA A 162 -4.49 -9.49 3.18
CA ALA A 162 -4.00 -10.03 4.45
C ALA A 162 -5.11 -10.30 5.48
N LEU A 163 -6.33 -9.79 5.28
CA LEU A 163 -7.46 -10.07 6.18
C LEU A 163 -7.92 -11.54 6.03
N LYS A 164 -7.65 -12.32 7.08
CA LYS A 164 -7.86 -13.77 7.14
C LYS A 164 -9.30 -14.22 6.83
N ASP A 165 -10.29 -13.37 7.13
CA ASP A 165 -11.71 -13.67 6.91
C ASP A 165 -12.21 -13.25 5.52
N ALA A 166 -11.41 -12.50 4.75
CA ALA A 166 -11.82 -11.95 3.47
C ALA A 166 -11.48 -12.87 2.28
N ASN A 167 -10.51 -13.77 2.43
CA ASN A 167 -9.98 -14.55 1.31
C ASN A 167 -9.92 -16.04 1.60
N VAL A 168 -10.83 -16.78 0.98
CA VAL A 168 -10.92 -18.25 1.05
C VAL A 168 -9.64 -18.92 0.51
N PHE A 169 -8.87 -18.21 -0.33
CA PHE A 169 -7.67 -18.71 -0.98
C PHE A 169 -6.42 -18.76 -0.09
N CYS A 170 -6.40 -18.05 1.04
CA CYS A 170 -5.20 -17.88 1.87
C CYS A 170 -4.74 -19.13 2.64
N HIS A 171 -5.54 -20.19 2.62
CA HIS A 171 -5.33 -21.41 3.43
C HIS A 171 -5.22 -22.68 2.59
N ASP A 172 -5.40 -22.57 1.29
CA ASP A 172 -5.25 -23.69 0.37
C ASP A 172 -3.99 -23.50 -0.49
N ASP A 173 -2.97 -24.30 -0.19
CA ASP A 173 -1.70 -24.35 -0.93
C ASP A 173 -1.79 -25.26 -2.18
N SER A 174 -3.00 -25.64 -2.60
CA SER A 174 -3.20 -26.44 -3.81
C SER A 174 -2.83 -25.66 -5.09
N PRO A 175 -2.34 -26.34 -6.14
CA PRO A 175 -2.09 -25.72 -7.43
C PRO A 175 -3.33 -25.02 -8.02
N ASP A 176 -4.52 -25.56 -7.77
CA ASP A 176 -5.79 -25.00 -8.23
C ASP A 176 -6.10 -23.68 -7.51
N ALA A 177 -5.89 -23.61 -6.19
CA ALA A 177 -6.01 -22.38 -5.42
C ALA A 177 -4.99 -21.32 -5.90
N HIS A 178 -3.75 -21.72 -6.21
CA HIS A 178 -2.76 -20.81 -6.77
C HIS A 178 -3.19 -20.24 -8.15
N GLY A 179 -3.85 -21.05 -8.97
CA GLY A 179 -4.45 -20.60 -10.23
C GLY A 179 -5.54 -19.56 -10.00
N ALA A 180 -6.49 -19.86 -9.11
CA ALA A 180 -7.58 -18.96 -8.77
C ALA A 180 -7.10 -17.61 -8.19
N VAL A 181 -6.06 -17.62 -7.34
CA VAL A 181 -5.45 -16.37 -6.85
C VAL A 181 -4.88 -15.55 -7.99
N ARG A 182 -4.17 -16.17 -8.95
CA ARG A 182 -3.59 -15.44 -10.09
C ARG A 182 -4.65 -14.86 -11.00
N GLU A 183 -5.73 -15.59 -11.27
CA GLU A 183 -6.87 -15.10 -12.05
C GLU A 183 -7.52 -13.90 -11.36
N TRP A 184 -7.80 -14.02 -10.06
CA TRP A 184 -8.38 -12.93 -9.28
C TRP A 184 -7.47 -11.69 -9.22
N VAL A 185 -6.17 -11.88 -8.96
CA VAL A 185 -5.20 -10.78 -8.95
C VAL A 185 -5.10 -10.15 -10.34
N TRP A 186 -5.14 -10.93 -11.41
CA TRP A 186 -5.11 -10.40 -12.77
C TRP A 186 -6.26 -9.45 -13.04
N GLU A 187 -7.49 -9.81 -12.65
CA GLU A 187 -8.66 -8.93 -12.78
C GLU A 187 -8.49 -7.63 -11.98
N GLN A 188 -7.97 -7.70 -10.75
CA GLN A 188 -7.72 -6.50 -9.94
C GLN A 188 -6.63 -5.62 -10.56
N PHE A 189 -5.56 -6.23 -11.05
CA PHE A 189 -4.41 -5.56 -11.65
C PHE A 189 -4.80 -4.84 -12.96
N SER A 190 -5.48 -5.54 -13.88
CA SER A 190 -5.91 -4.98 -15.16
C SER A 190 -6.88 -3.83 -14.95
N THR A 191 -7.89 -4.01 -14.10
CA THR A 191 -8.84 -2.95 -13.74
C THR A 191 -8.13 -1.73 -13.16
N THR A 192 -7.20 -1.93 -12.22
CA THR A 192 -6.47 -0.84 -11.57
C THR A 192 -5.64 -0.04 -12.57
N VAL A 193 -4.93 -0.71 -13.48
CA VAL A 193 -4.10 -0.05 -14.50
C VAL A 193 -4.96 0.69 -15.53
N GLU A 194 -6.07 0.08 -15.97
CA GLU A 194 -6.98 0.71 -16.93
C GLU A 194 -7.67 1.94 -16.34
N GLU A 195 -8.19 1.85 -15.11
CA GLU A 195 -8.90 2.95 -14.45
C GLU A 195 -7.95 4.10 -14.07
N MET A 196 -6.77 3.79 -13.53
CA MET A 196 -5.87 4.82 -12.99
C MET A 196 -4.93 5.43 -14.03
N LEU A 197 -4.55 4.66 -15.05
CA LEU A 197 -3.54 5.09 -16.04
C LEU A 197 -4.11 5.23 -17.45
N SER A 198 -5.35 4.79 -17.69
CA SER A 198 -5.95 4.75 -19.03
C SER A 198 -5.07 4.00 -20.04
N ILE A 199 -4.28 3.03 -19.58
CA ILE A 199 -3.45 2.17 -20.42
C ILE A 199 -4.16 0.82 -20.53
N PRO A 200 -4.40 0.29 -21.73
CA PRO A 200 -4.89 -1.08 -21.88
C PRO A 200 -3.82 -2.05 -21.39
N VAL A 201 -4.17 -2.91 -20.44
CA VAL A 201 -3.34 -4.07 -20.07
C VAL A 201 -3.62 -5.16 -21.12
N THR A 202 -2.96 -5.04 -22.26
CA THR A 202 -3.29 -5.74 -23.52
C THR A 202 -3.63 -7.23 -23.38
N HIS A 203 -4.69 -7.63 -24.12
CA HIS A 203 -4.95 -8.98 -24.63
C HIS A 203 -4.20 -9.24 -25.95
#